data_AF-A0A843VNT1-F1
#
_entry.id   AF-A0A843VNT1-F1
#
_cell.length_a   1.000
_cell.length_b   1.000
_cell.length_c   1.000
_cell.angle_alpha   90.00
_cell.angle_beta   90.00
_cell.angle_gamma   90.00
#
_symmetry.space_group_name_H-M   'P 1'
#
loop_
_entity.id
_entity.type
_entity.pdbx_description
1 polymer ?
#
loop_
_entity_poly.entity_id
_entity_poly.type
_entity_poly.pdbx_seq_one_letter_code
_entity_poly.pdbx_strand_id
1 'polypeptide(L)'
;MSFQGKKLINDPDDVVTEFIEGLVETYPGLQYLDGLPQVKVVLRADVSGATYDKVAVISGGGSGHEPAQTGYVGEGMLTAAVCGDVFASPPVDSILANYTGDRLNFGLAAEQAKSEGYDVETVVVGDDCAFPPCQGITGRRGLAGTILVHKVAGAAAASGLSLAEVTAEARHASQMVGTMGVALSVCTLPGHVTSDRLGPGKMELGLGVHGEPGAAVTDLQPVDLVVSHVLKQILSPETQHLPITKGSRVVLMINGLGASPMMELMIIARKAVPELQLEHGIAVERVYTGSFMTSLDMAGFSISLMKVNSEILERLDAPTRAPYWPIGVDGGRPPAKIPVPMPPFHPTGNDEIAVEPQRLNRMDYIIGAAIEAAANAVINLKDTLNDYDRKVGDGDCGSTMFRGATAILEDMKW
;
A
#
# COMPACT_ATOMS: atom_id res chain seq x y z
N MET A 1 -27.72 6.03 18.41
CA MET A 1 -26.31 6.35 18.13
C MET A 1 -26.23 7.72 17.47
N SER A 2 -25.20 8.52 17.75
CA SER A 2 -24.81 9.66 16.92
C SER A 2 -23.63 9.23 16.05
N PHE A 3 -23.82 9.22 14.73
CA PHE A 3 -22.72 8.95 13.80
C PHE A 3 -21.81 10.18 13.74
N GLN A 4 -20.74 10.19 14.56
CA GLN A 4 -19.84 11.34 14.70
C GLN A 4 -18.84 11.51 13.55
N GLY A 5 -18.65 10.45 12.74
CA GLY A 5 -17.77 10.43 11.58
C GLY A 5 -18.43 9.74 10.38
N LYS A 6 -17.90 9.96 9.18
CA LYS A 6 -18.38 9.33 7.94
C LYS A 6 -17.83 7.91 7.83
N LYS A 7 -18.59 6.92 8.28
CA LYS A 7 -18.28 5.48 8.18
C LYS A 7 -19.50 4.71 7.67
N LEU A 8 -19.28 3.64 6.91
CA LEU A 8 -20.29 2.67 6.52
C LEU A 8 -20.27 1.52 7.53
N ILE A 9 -20.88 1.74 8.70
CA ILE A 9 -20.90 0.81 9.84
C ILE A 9 -22.25 0.89 10.56
N ASN A 10 -22.61 -0.14 11.31
CA ASN A 10 -23.76 -0.11 12.22
C ASN A 10 -23.33 0.47 13.59
N ASP A 11 -22.94 -0.38 14.54
CA ASP A 11 -22.38 0.05 15.82
C ASP A 11 -20.83 0.08 15.76
N PRO A 12 -20.17 1.18 16.19
CA PRO A 12 -18.71 1.23 16.33
C PRO A 12 -18.07 0.09 17.13
N ASP A 13 -18.77 -0.50 18.11
CA ASP A 13 -18.22 -1.56 18.95
C ASP A 13 -18.23 -2.94 18.25
N ASP A 14 -19.16 -3.15 17.30
CA ASP A 14 -19.36 -4.43 16.59
C ASP A 14 -18.56 -4.53 15.27
N VAL A 15 -17.94 -3.45 14.79
CA VAL A 15 -17.34 -3.34 13.43
C VAL A 15 -16.38 -4.46 13.04
N VAL A 16 -15.62 -5.01 14.00
CA VAL A 16 -14.67 -6.10 13.74
C VAL A 16 -15.40 -7.43 13.58
N THR A 17 -16.46 -7.66 14.34
CA THR A 17 -17.30 -8.85 14.25
C THR A 17 -18.06 -8.85 12.92
N GLU A 18 -18.74 -7.75 12.59
CA GLU A 18 -19.45 -7.58 11.31
C GLU A 18 -18.51 -7.73 10.10
N PHE A 19 -17.27 -7.23 10.20
CA PHE A 19 -16.25 -7.44 9.18
C PHE A 19 -15.89 -8.93 9.02
N ILE A 20 -15.67 -9.66 10.12
CA ILE A 20 -15.30 -11.08 10.07
C ILE A 20 -16.47 -11.92 9.53
N GLU A 21 -17.71 -11.65 9.92
CA GLU A 21 -18.91 -12.27 9.35
C GLU A 21 -18.97 -12.09 7.83
N GLY A 22 -18.84 -10.85 7.35
CA GLY A 22 -18.77 -10.56 5.91
C GLY A 22 -17.59 -11.25 5.20
N LEU A 23 -16.46 -11.39 5.88
CA LEU A 23 -15.26 -12.06 5.34
C LEU A 23 -15.48 -13.57 5.14
N VAL A 24 -16.03 -14.27 6.14
CA VAL A 24 -16.22 -15.73 6.05
C VAL A 24 -17.35 -16.11 5.10
N GLU A 25 -18.41 -15.29 5.00
CA GLU A 25 -19.45 -15.43 3.97
C GLU A 25 -18.90 -15.18 2.55
N THR A 26 -17.91 -14.30 2.41
CA THR A 26 -17.26 -14.03 1.11
C THR A 26 -16.27 -15.13 0.71
N TYR A 27 -15.52 -15.69 1.66
CA TYR A 27 -14.40 -16.59 1.41
C TYR A 27 -14.61 -17.97 2.08
N PRO A 28 -15.20 -18.96 1.39
CA PRO A 28 -15.56 -20.27 1.98
C PRO A 28 -14.36 -21.16 2.36
N GLY A 29 -13.13 -20.69 2.14
CA GLY A 29 -11.91 -21.32 2.68
C GLY A 29 -11.54 -20.82 4.08
N LEU A 30 -12.29 -19.87 4.64
CA LEU A 30 -12.10 -19.30 5.97
C LEU A 30 -13.24 -19.70 6.90
N GLN A 31 -12.94 -19.76 8.19
CA GLN A 31 -13.89 -19.97 9.27
C GLN A 31 -13.64 -18.97 10.40
N TYR A 32 -14.69 -18.69 11.17
CA TYR A 32 -14.64 -17.87 12.37
C TYR A 32 -14.79 -18.77 13.61
N LEU A 33 -14.01 -18.50 14.66
CA LEU A 33 -14.11 -19.22 15.93
C LEU A 33 -15.29 -18.70 16.76
N ASP A 34 -16.49 -19.21 16.49
CA ASP A 34 -17.71 -18.88 17.23
C ASP A 34 -17.74 -19.50 18.65
N GLY A 35 -18.56 -18.92 19.54
CA GLY A 35 -18.78 -19.35 20.92
C GLY A 35 -17.98 -18.59 21.99
N LEU A 36 -17.07 -17.69 21.59
CA LEU A 36 -16.27 -16.83 22.47
C LEU A 36 -16.35 -15.37 21.98
N PRO A 37 -17.36 -14.57 22.39
CA PRO A 37 -17.61 -13.23 21.83
C PRO A 37 -16.43 -12.25 21.90
N GLN A 38 -15.54 -12.43 22.89
CA GLN A 38 -14.32 -11.65 23.08
C GLN A 38 -13.09 -12.18 22.30
N VAL A 39 -13.20 -13.30 21.56
CA VAL A 39 -12.11 -13.94 20.83
C VAL A 39 -12.40 -13.90 19.33
N LYS A 40 -11.83 -12.90 18.66
CA LYS A 40 -12.07 -12.65 17.23
C LYS A 40 -11.00 -13.34 16.38
N VAL A 41 -11.15 -14.64 16.10
CA VAL A 41 -10.14 -15.45 15.37
C VAL A 41 -10.68 -16.00 14.05
N VAL A 42 -9.95 -15.74 12.96
CA VAL A 42 -10.20 -16.29 11.63
C VAL A 42 -9.16 -17.35 11.31
N LEU A 43 -9.58 -18.55 10.91
CA LEU A 43 -8.70 -19.66 10.55
C LEU A 43 -9.09 -20.27 9.20
N ARG A 44 -8.19 -21.07 8.62
CA ARG A 44 -8.48 -21.85 7.42
C ARG A 44 -9.47 -22.98 7.71
N ALA A 45 -10.46 -23.15 6.83
CA ALA A 45 -11.49 -24.20 6.94
C ALA A 45 -10.97 -25.63 6.75
N ASP A 46 -9.76 -25.81 6.22
CA ASP A 46 -9.12 -27.11 5.98
C ASP A 46 -8.17 -27.56 7.13
N VAL A 47 -8.11 -26.79 8.21
CA VAL A 47 -7.26 -27.07 9.38
C VAL A 47 -8.09 -27.64 10.50
N SER A 48 -7.76 -28.86 10.95
CA SER A 48 -8.31 -29.45 12.17
C SER A 48 -7.17 -29.97 13.05
N GLY A 49 -7.29 -29.78 14.38
CA GLY A 49 -6.25 -30.20 15.33
C GLY A 49 -5.99 -31.72 15.37
N ALA A 50 -6.87 -32.53 14.77
CA ALA A 50 -6.69 -33.98 14.66
C ALA A 50 -5.94 -34.43 13.39
N THR A 51 -5.76 -33.53 12.41
CA THR A 51 -5.28 -33.89 11.05
C THR A 51 -4.20 -32.95 10.50
N TYR A 52 -3.82 -31.90 11.20
CA TYR A 52 -2.83 -30.93 10.72
C TYR A 52 -1.40 -31.40 11.04
N ASP A 53 -0.59 -31.57 9.99
CA ASP A 53 0.76 -32.17 10.03
C ASP A 53 1.89 -31.19 9.68
N LYS A 54 1.57 -29.91 9.49
CA LYS A 54 2.51 -28.83 9.13
C LYS A 54 2.67 -27.82 10.26
N VAL A 55 3.66 -26.94 10.13
CA VAL A 55 3.85 -25.79 11.03
C VAL A 55 2.70 -24.80 10.86
N ALA A 56 1.98 -24.50 11.94
CA ALA A 56 0.94 -23.48 11.94
C ALA A 56 1.57 -22.08 12.02
N VAL A 57 1.40 -21.26 10.98
CA VAL A 57 1.84 -19.86 10.97
C VAL A 57 0.68 -18.98 11.42
N ILE A 58 0.72 -18.55 12.68
CA ILE A 58 -0.31 -17.67 13.26
C ILE A 58 0.25 -16.25 13.36
N SER A 59 -0.60 -15.26 13.09
CA SER A 59 -0.27 -13.86 13.37
C SER A 59 -1.54 -13.10 13.76
N GLY A 60 -1.43 -11.80 14.00
CA GLY A 60 -2.56 -10.96 14.37
C GLY A 60 -2.15 -9.54 14.76
N GLY A 61 -3.10 -8.79 15.30
CA GLY A 61 -2.94 -7.39 15.69
C GLY A 61 -4.28 -6.69 15.81
N GLY A 62 -4.28 -5.39 16.10
CA GLY A 62 -5.50 -4.59 16.06
C GLY A 62 -6.14 -4.57 14.68
N SER A 63 -7.46 -4.44 14.61
CA SER A 63 -8.18 -4.28 13.34
C SER A 63 -8.08 -2.86 12.81
N GLY A 64 -8.48 -2.64 11.56
CA GLY A 64 -8.33 -1.36 10.85
C GLY A 64 -7.16 -1.32 9.87
N HIS A 65 -6.53 -2.46 9.61
CA HIS A 65 -5.42 -2.63 8.65
C HIS A 65 -5.80 -3.50 7.45
N GLU A 66 -7.08 -3.82 7.31
CA GLU A 66 -7.62 -4.78 6.34
C GLU A 66 -7.14 -4.43 4.91
N PRO A 67 -6.67 -5.41 4.12
CA PRO A 67 -6.81 -6.86 4.32
C PRO A 67 -5.84 -7.50 5.32
N ALA A 68 -4.88 -6.74 5.89
CA ALA A 68 -4.04 -7.27 6.96
C ALA A 68 -4.88 -7.51 8.23
N GLN A 69 -4.88 -8.70 8.85
CA GLN A 69 -4.15 -9.92 8.50
C GLN A 69 -5.05 -11.08 8.02
N THR A 70 -6.36 -10.99 8.21
CA THR A 70 -7.32 -12.05 7.87
C THR A 70 -7.36 -12.35 6.37
N GLY A 71 -7.14 -11.36 5.51
CA GLY A 71 -7.00 -11.54 4.06
C GLY A 71 -5.75 -12.30 3.61
N TYR A 72 -4.84 -12.59 4.54
CA TYR A 72 -3.64 -13.42 4.35
C TYR A 72 -3.76 -14.83 4.96
N VAL A 73 -4.92 -15.19 5.49
CA VAL A 73 -5.22 -16.55 5.93
C VAL A 73 -5.52 -17.42 4.72
N GLY A 74 -4.80 -18.54 4.59
CA GLY A 74 -4.88 -19.43 3.44
C GLY A 74 -3.67 -20.34 3.33
N GLU A 75 -3.81 -21.45 2.59
CA GLU A 75 -2.68 -22.32 2.27
C GLU A 75 -1.55 -21.51 1.59
N GLY A 76 -0.29 -21.72 2.00
CA GLY A 76 0.86 -20.96 1.51
C GLY A 76 1.08 -19.58 2.15
N MET A 77 0.23 -19.16 3.11
CA MET A 77 0.40 -17.98 3.96
C MET A 77 0.00 -18.29 5.42
N LEU A 78 -0.88 -17.49 6.05
CA LEU A 78 -1.26 -17.67 7.45
C LEU A 78 -2.22 -18.85 7.63
N THR A 79 -2.07 -19.55 8.76
CA THR A 79 -2.96 -20.62 9.20
C THR A 79 -4.18 -20.07 9.94
N ALA A 80 -3.96 -19.03 10.76
CA ALA A 80 -4.98 -18.24 11.41
C ALA A 80 -4.49 -16.79 11.63
N ALA A 81 -5.44 -15.87 11.76
CA ALA A 81 -5.25 -14.49 12.14
C ALA A 81 -6.10 -14.16 13.37
N VAL A 82 -5.47 -13.56 14.39
CA VAL A 82 -6.14 -13.09 15.61
C VAL A 82 -6.40 -11.59 15.49
N CYS A 83 -7.67 -11.18 15.49
CA CYS A 83 -8.08 -9.79 15.43
C CYS A 83 -8.31 -9.22 16.83
N GLY A 84 -7.72 -8.06 17.10
CA GLY A 84 -8.14 -7.21 18.22
C GLY A 84 -9.23 -6.23 17.82
N ASP A 85 -9.54 -5.30 18.71
CA ASP A 85 -10.39 -4.16 18.36
C ASP A 85 -9.62 -3.15 17.49
N VAL A 86 -10.28 -2.10 17.01
CA VAL A 86 -9.68 -1.17 16.05
C VAL A 86 -8.46 -0.45 16.66
N PHE A 87 -7.28 -0.68 16.07
CA PHE A 87 -5.95 -0.27 16.56
C PHE A 87 -5.61 -0.69 17.99
N ALA A 88 -6.33 -1.66 18.56
CA ALA A 88 -6.03 -2.25 19.86
C ALA A 88 -5.60 -3.70 19.67
N SER A 89 -4.39 -4.03 20.09
CA SER A 89 -3.89 -5.40 20.07
C SER A 89 -4.90 -6.39 20.70
N PRO A 90 -5.16 -7.56 20.09
CA PRO A 90 -6.07 -8.55 20.65
C PRO A 90 -5.64 -8.87 22.08
N PRO A 91 -6.57 -8.96 23.05
CA PRO A 91 -6.19 -9.37 24.40
C PRO A 91 -5.51 -10.74 24.31
N VAL A 92 -4.59 -11.06 25.23
CA VAL A 92 -3.98 -12.39 25.19
C VAL A 92 -5.05 -13.47 25.27
N ASP A 93 -6.25 -13.21 25.82
CA ASP A 93 -7.38 -14.17 25.79
C ASP A 93 -7.72 -14.68 24.40
N SER A 94 -7.55 -13.84 23.36
CA SER A 94 -7.80 -14.21 21.97
C SER A 94 -6.59 -14.88 21.29
N ILE A 95 -5.41 -14.84 21.90
CA ILE A 95 -4.18 -15.49 21.41
C ILE A 95 -3.90 -16.77 22.21
N LEU A 96 -3.77 -16.66 23.55
CA LEU A 96 -3.88 -17.66 24.64
C LEU A 96 -3.99 -16.97 26.04
N ALA A 97 -5.20 -16.73 26.58
CA ALA A 97 -5.47 -16.30 27.98
C ALA A 97 -4.71 -15.06 28.61
N ASN A 98 -5.29 -13.85 28.45
CA ASN A 98 -5.20 -12.54 29.18
C ASN A 98 -3.99 -11.54 29.14
N TYR A 99 -4.24 -10.30 28.63
CA TYR A 99 -3.53 -8.96 28.68
C TYR A 99 -1.96 -8.82 28.71
N THR A 100 -1.26 -7.85 28.07
CA THR A 100 -1.62 -6.63 27.27
C THR A 100 -0.52 -6.19 26.24
N GLY A 101 -0.87 -5.87 24.98
CA GLY A 101 -0.04 -5.20 23.91
C GLY A 101 0.83 -6.12 23.02
N ASP A 102 0.69 -6.11 21.68
CA ASP A 102 1.15 -7.15 20.73
C ASP A 102 2.41 -7.94 21.09
N ARG A 103 3.57 -7.30 21.28
CA ARG A 103 4.83 -8.01 21.60
C ARG A 103 4.81 -8.68 22.98
N LEU A 104 4.15 -8.08 23.96
CA LEU A 104 3.91 -8.67 25.28
C LEU A 104 2.78 -9.69 25.22
N ASN A 105 1.75 -9.42 24.41
CA ASN A 105 0.59 -10.28 24.22
C ASN A 105 0.97 -11.63 23.59
N PHE A 106 1.49 -11.60 22.35
CA PHE A 106 1.98 -12.80 21.67
C PHE A 106 3.17 -13.44 22.39
N GLY A 107 3.98 -12.65 23.11
CA GLY A 107 5.06 -13.16 23.95
C GLY A 107 4.56 -13.99 25.14
N LEU A 108 3.61 -13.46 25.90
CA LEU A 108 2.99 -14.17 27.03
C LEU A 108 2.21 -15.41 26.56
N ALA A 109 1.44 -15.28 25.47
CA ALA A 109 0.77 -16.41 24.84
C ALA A 109 1.73 -17.53 24.47
N ALA A 110 2.87 -17.21 23.83
CA ALA A 110 3.86 -18.20 23.42
C ALA A 110 4.49 -18.91 24.63
N GLU A 111 4.82 -18.20 25.70
CA GLU A 111 5.35 -18.84 26.92
C GLU A 111 4.29 -19.68 27.65
N GLN A 112 3.02 -19.25 27.65
CA GLN A 112 1.91 -20.04 28.17
C GLN A 112 1.71 -21.34 27.38
N ALA A 113 1.67 -21.29 26.04
CA ALA A 113 1.55 -22.47 25.19
C ALA A 113 2.74 -23.43 25.34
N LYS A 114 3.97 -22.92 25.50
CA LYS A 114 5.14 -23.75 25.85
C LYS A 114 4.95 -24.46 27.19
N SER A 115 4.39 -23.78 28.19
CA SER A 115 4.11 -24.39 29.50
C SER A 115 3.05 -25.51 29.43
N GLU A 116 2.14 -25.43 28.46
CA GLU A 116 1.13 -26.45 28.14
C GLU A 116 1.66 -27.58 27.25
N GLY A 117 2.91 -27.48 26.78
CA GLY A 117 3.60 -28.53 26.02
C GLY A 117 3.59 -28.35 24.49
N TYR A 118 3.12 -27.22 23.98
CA TYR A 118 3.22 -26.89 22.55
C TYR A 118 4.62 -26.37 22.19
N ASP A 119 5.16 -26.81 21.05
CA ASP A 119 6.38 -26.24 20.50
C ASP A 119 6.03 -24.95 19.73
N VAL A 120 6.50 -23.80 20.23
CA VAL A 120 6.11 -22.46 19.74
C VAL A 120 7.32 -21.56 19.63
N GLU A 121 7.53 -21.01 18.43
CA GLU A 121 8.56 -20.02 18.15
C GLU A 121 7.97 -18.66 17.82
N THR A 122 8.73 -17.59 18.06
CA THR A 122 8.28 -16.20 17.82
C THR A 122 9.26 -15.44 16.94
N VAL A 123 8.70 -14.76 15.93
CA VAL A 123 9.44 -13.88 15.02
C VAL A 123 8.82 -12.49 15.07
N VAL A 124 9.58 -11.51 15.54
CA VAL A 124 9.17 -10.10 15.53
C VAL A 124 9.60 -9.47 14.21
N VAL A 125 8.67 -8.80 13.52
CA VAL A 125 8.97 -7.96 12.37
C VAL A 125 9.06 -6.51 12.83
N GLY A 126 10.15 -5.84 12.44
CA GLY A 126 10.43 -4.45 12.76
C GLY A 126 11.07 -3.78 11.55
N ASP A 127 10.28 -3.62 10.51
CA ASP A 127 10.68 -3.15 9.18
C ASP A 127 10.64 -1.63 9.03
N ASP A 128 10.03 -0.87 9.94
CA ASP A 128 9.96 0.60 9.86
C ASP A 128 11.33 1.30 9.85
N CYS A 129 11.64 2.03 8.78
CA CYS A 129 12.86 2.82 8.54
C CYS A 129 12.69 4.32 8.85
N ALA A 130 11.53 4.77 9.33
CA ALA A 130 11.25 6.18 9.61
C ALA A 130 12.23 6.80 10.61
N PHE A 131 12.64 6.03 11.62
CA PHE A 131 13.50 6.48 12.70
C PHE A 131 14.87 5.80 12.65
N PRO A 132 15.97 6.48 13.06
CA PRO A 132 17.26 5.85 13.26
C PRO A 132 17.18 4.62 14.17
N PRO A 133 18.09 3.63 14.08
CA PRO A 133 18.07 2.44 14.92
C PRO A 133 18.00 2.78 16.41
N CYS A 134 16.86 2.46 17.05
CA CYS A 134 16.66 2.71 18.47
C CYS A 134 17.72 1.98 19.30
N GLN A 135 18.43 2.71 20.17
CA GLN A 135 19.30 2.14 21.22
C GLN A 135 18.48 1.59 22.42
N GLY A 136 17.17 1.40 22.26
CA GLY A 136 16.21 1.05 23.31
C GLY A 136 15.46 -0.25 23.05
N ILE A 137 14.78 -0.74 24.09
CA ILE A 137 14.19 -2.10 24.16
C ILE A 137 12.97 -2.27 23.22
N THR A 138 12.27 -1.18 22.89
CA THR A 138 11.01 -1.19 22.14
C THR A 138 11.14 -1.63 20.68
N GLY A 139 12.33 -1.52 20.08
CA GLY A 139 12.58 -1.91 18.69
C GLY A 139 11.95 -0.98 17.64
N ARG A 140 11.85 -1.46 16.40
CA ARG A 140 11.22 -0.78 15.25
C ARG A 140 9.76 -1.23 15.12
N ARG A 141 8.88 -0.39 14.56
CA ARG A 141 7.49 -0.76 14.26
C ARG A 141 7.43 -1.80 13.15
N GLY A 142 6.42 -2.67 13.20
CA GLY A 142 6.03 -3.56 12.10
C GLY A 142 5.02 -2.84 11.20
N LEU A 143 5.26 -2.84 9.89
CA LEU A 143 4.45 -2.20 8.86
C LEU A 143 4.20 -3.21 7.71
N ALA A 144 3.85 -2.73 6.52
CA ALA A 144 3.45 -3.54 5.36
C ALA A 144 4.46 -4.64 4.94
N GLY A 145 5.75 -4.47 5.22
CA GLY A 145 6.78 -5.48 4.97
C GLY A 145 6.55 -6.80 5.71
N THR A 146 5.79 -6.76 6.81
CA THR A 146 5.31 -7.94 7.56
C THR A 146 4.58 -8.95 6.66
N ILE A 147 3.85 -8.49 5.64
CA ILE A 147 3.09 -9.35 4.73
C ILE A 147 4.01 -10.17 3.81
N LEU A 148 5.16 -9.61 3.43
CA LEU A 148 6.20 -10.36 2.71
C LEU A 148 6.79 -11.46 3.62
N VAL A 149 6.98 -11.18 4.91
CA VAL A 149 7.44 -12.18 5.90
C VAL A 149 6.39 -13.29 6.10
N HIS A 150 5.10 -12.96 6.17
CA HIS A 150 4.02 -13.95 6.20
C HIS A 150 4.04 -14.87 4.97
N LYS A 151 4.31 -14.32 3.78
CA LYS A 151 4.41 -15.12 2.55
C LYS A 151 5.59 -16.08 2.59
N VAL A 152 6.76 -15.63 3.06
CA VAL A 152 7.94 -16.49 3.21
C VAL A 152 7.67 -17.61 4.21
N ALA A 153 7.23 -17.26 5.43
CA ALA A 153 6.94 -18.22 6.50
C ALA A 153 5.88 -19.25 6.09
N GLY A 154 4.77 -18.79 5.50
CA GLY A 154 3.66 -19.65 5.07
C GLY A 154 4.02 -20.56 3.89
N ALA A 155 4.85 -20.11 2.96
CA ALA A 155 5.37 -20.95 1.88
C ALA A 155 6.38 -21.99 2.39
N ALA A 156 7.22 -21.64 3.37
CA ALA A 156 8.12 -22.57 4.05
C ALA A 156 7.34 -23.67 4.79
N ALA A 157 6.36 -23.28 5.61
CA ALA A 157 5.47 -24.19 6.31
C ALA A 157 4.65 -25.08 5.37
N ALA A 158 4.10 -24.51 4.29
CA ALA A 158 3.35 -25.26 3.28
C ALA A 158 4.19 -26.32 2.57
N SER A 159 5.50 -26.08 2.41
CA SER A 159 6.46 -27.05 1.85
C SER A 159 6.89 -28.16 2.81
N GLY A 160 6.40 -28.16 4.06
CA GLY A 160 6.65 -29.22 5.04
C GLY A 160 7.95 -29.10 5.84
N LEU A 161 8.54 -27.90 5.90
CA LEU A 161 9.70 -27.65 6.76
C LEU A 161 9.34 -27.67 8.24
N SER A 162 10.33 -27.99 9.09
CA SER A 162 10.18 -28.01 10.55
C SER A 162 10.01 -26.60 11.15
N LEU A 163 9.50 -26.53 12.38
CA LEU A 163 9.31 -25.25 13.10
C LEU A 163 10.60 -24.42 13.17
N ALA A 164 11.74 -25.08 13.43
CA ALA A 164 13.05 -24.43 13.49
C ALA A 164 13.47 -23.82 12.15
N GLU A 165 13.24 -24.53 11.04
CA GLU A 165 13.57 -24.05 9.70
C GLU A 165 12.64 -22.92 9.24
N VAL A 166 11.33 -23.06 9.46
CA VAL A 166 10.35 -21.99 9.18
C VAL A 166 10.66 -20.73 9.99
N THR A 167 11.04 -20.89 11.27
CA THR A 167 11.46 -19.78 12.14
C THR A 167 12.75 -19.13 11.64
N ALA A 168 13.71 -19.91 11.14
CA ALA A 168 14.95 -19.39 10.57
C ALA A 168 14.69 -18.60 9.27
N GLU A 169 13.91 -19.12 8.33
CA GLU A 169 13.52 -18.42 7.11
C GLU A 169 12.74 -17.13 7.41
N ALA A 170 11.74 -17.18 8.29
CA ALA A 170 10.94 -16.02 8.66
C ALA A 170 11.77 -14.93 9.37
N ARG A 171 12.69 -15.32 10.26
CA ARG A 171 13.62 -14.40 10.95
C ARG A 171 14.67 -13.82 10.00
N HIS A 172 15.10 -14.57 8.99
CA HIS A 172 15.95 -14.04 7.94
C HIS A 172 15.19 -13.02 7.08
N ALA A 173 13.98 -13.36 6.63
CA ALA A 173 13.13 -12.46 5.85
C ALA A 173 12.82 -11.15 6.60
N SER A 174 12.54 -11.20 7.91
CA SER A 174 12.25 -10.00 8.71
C SER A 174 13.47 -9.07 8.88
N GLN A 175 14.70 -9.59 8.77
CA GLN A 175 15.94 -8.81 8.74
C GLN A 175 16.26 -8.25 7.34
N MET A 176 15.70 -8.83 6.28
CA MET A 176 15.92 -8.42 4.90
C MET A 176 14.87 -7.44 4.37
N VAL A 177 13.89 -7.02 5.18
CA VAL A 177 12.82 -6.09 4.79
C VAL A 177 12.85 -4.76 5.56
N GLY A 178 12.58 -3.66 4.85
CA GLY A 178 12.53 -2.31 5.39
C GLY A 178 11.51 -1.45 4.66
N THR A 179 10.76 -0.65 5.41
CA THR A 179 9.54 0.03 5.00
C THR A 179 9.51 1.45 5.53
N MET A 180 8.98 2.40 4.76
CA MET A 180 8.66 3.73 5.27
C MET A 180 7.35 4.24 4.67
N GLY A 181 6.48 4.77 5.53
CA GLY A 181 5.19 5.37 5.18
C GLY A 181 5.25 6.87 4.96
N VAL A 182 4.26 7.41 4.25
CA VAL A 182 3.96 8.83 4.10
C VAL A 182 2.44 9.00 4.12
N ALA A 183 1.95 9.89 4.98
CA ALA A 183 0.53 10.16 5.15
C ALA A 183 0.18 11.59 4.69
N LEU A 184 -0.93 11.72 3.97
CA LEU A 184 -1.53 13.00 3.53
C LEU A 184 -2.69 13.41 4.44
N SER A 185 -3.31 12.45 5.12
CA SER A 185 -4.29 12.65 6.19
C SER A 185 -4.02 11.69 7.34
N VAL A 186 -4.65 11.93 8.49
CA VAL A 186 -4.83 10.88 9.51
C VAL A 186 -6.15 10.16 9.25
N CYS A 187 -6.24 8.91 9.70
CA CYS A 187 -7.45 8.12 9.68
C CYS A 187 -8.52 8.62 10.67
N THR A 188 -9.77 8.25 10.41
CA THR A 188 -10.91 8.43 11.32
C THR A 188 -11.19 7.11 12.02
N LEU A 189 -11.23 7.07 13.35
CA LEU A 189 -11.67 5.88 14.08
C LEU A 189 -13.21 5.73 14.01
N PRO A 190 -13.78 4.51 13.96
CA PRO A 190 -15.21 4.28 14.12
C PRO A 190 -15.77 4.98 15.36
N GLY A 191 -16.92 5.64 15.25
CA GLY A 191 -17.52 6.40 16.36
C GLY A 191 -16.86 7.74 16.72
N HIS A 192 -15.67 8.06 16.19
CA HIS A 192 -14.95 9.30 16.46
C HIS A 192 -15.05 10.32 15.32
N VAL A 193 -14.74 11.58 15.63
CA VAL A 193 -14.51 12.66 14.66
C VAL A 193 -13.09 12.57 14.10
N THR A 194 -12.90 12.84 12.80
CA THR A 194 -11.58 12.89 12.16
C THR A 194 -10.68 13.94 12.83
N SER A 195 -9.43 13.58 13.14
CA SER A 195 -8.45 14.50 13.72
C SER A 195 -7.85 15.42 12.64
N ASP A 196 -7.69 16.71 12.94
CA ASP A 196 -7.09 17.70 12.03
C ASP A 196 -5.61 17.97 12.36
N ARG A 197 -4.91 16.98 12.94
CA ARG A 197 -3.50 17.12 13.40
C ARG A 197 -2.53 17.50 12.27
N LEU A 198 -2.81 17.05 11.04
CA LEU A 198 -1.97 17.31 9.87
C LEU A 198 -2.25 18.69 9.26
N GLY A 199 -3.52 19.12 9.22
CA GLY A 199 -3.94 20.37 8.58
C GLY A 199 -3.84 20.35 7.04
N PRO A 200 -4.42 21.36 6.37
CA PRO A 200 -4.41 21.44 4.91
C PRO A 200 -3.01 21.74 4.37
N GLY A 201 -2.63 21.07 3.27
CA GLY A 201 -1.37 21.34 2.58
C GLY A 201 -0.13 20.70 3.21
N LYS A 202 -0.28 19.84 4.22
CA LYS A 202 0.81 19.10 4.88
C LYS A 202 0.83 17.62 4.50
N MET A 203 1.96 16.98 4.76
CA MET A 203 2.13 15.53 4.80
C MET A 203 3.07 15.13 5.95
N GLU A 204 2.96 13.91 6.42
CA GLU A 204 3.79 13.36 7.50
C GLU A 204 4.61 12.18 7.02
N LEU A 205 5.93 12.30 7.18
CA LEU A 205 6.92 11.32 6.78
C LEU A 205 7.14 10.33 7.92
N GLY A 206 7.01 9.04 7.63
CA GLY A 206 7.21 7.97 8.60
C GLY A 206 6.08 7.81 9.62
N LEU A 207 4.86 8.24 9.31
CA LEU A 207 3.69 7.99 10.18
C LEU A 207 3.40 6.48 10.32
N GLY A 208 2.99 6.05 11.51
CA GLY A 208 2.68 4.65 11.82
C GLY A 208 1.24 4.24 11.45
N VAL A 209 0.99 2.94 11.33
CA VAL A 209 -0.31 2.41 10.88
C VAL A 209 -1.46 2.66 11.84
N HIS A 210 -1.22 3.01 13.11
CA HIS A 210 -2.25 3.39 14.07
C HIS A 210 -2.41 4.93 14.18
N GLY A 211 -1.81 5.70 13.27
CA GLY A 211 -1.77 7.15 13.32
C GLY A 211 -0.69 7.73 14.24
N GLU A 212 0.26 6.92 14.72
CA GLU A 212 1.34 7.38 15.59
C GLU A 212 2.24 8.41 14.88
N PRO A 213 2.71 9.45 15.58
CA PRO A 213 3.55 10.49 15.00
C PRO A 213 4.72 9.94 14.17
N GLY A 214 4.98 10.59 13.04
CA GLY A 214 6.08 10.26 12.15
C GLY A 214 7.40 10.91 12.56
N ALA A 215 8.39 10.77 11.69
CA ALA A 215 9.69 11.42 11.83
C ALA A 215 9.64 12.93 11.58
N ALA A 216 8.77 13.39 10.67
CA ALA A 216 8.60 14.82 10.38
C ALA A 216 7.24 15.13 9.73
N VAL A 217 6.66 16.28 10.07
CA VAL A 217 5.56 16.92 9.32
C VAL A 217 6.14 18.01 8.44
N THR A 218 5.75 18.06 7.17
CA THR A 218 6.28 18.96 6.14
C THR A 218 5.16 19.43 5.20
N ASP A 219 5.41 20.47 4.40
CA ASP A 219 4.52 20.87 3.31
C ASP A 219 4.44 19.79 2.22
N LEU A 220 3.27 19.62 1.60
CA LEU A 220 3.09 18.73 0.45
C LEU A 220 4.15 18.98 -0.62
N GLN A 221 4.78 17.91 -1.10
CA GLN A 221 5.78 17.95 -2.17
C GLN A 221 5.30 17.15 -3.40
N PRO A 222 5.81 17.47 -4.61
CA PRO A 222 5.69 16.58 -5.76
C PRO A 222 6.15 15.16 -5.41
N VAL A 223 5.31 14.16 -5.76
CA VAL A 223 5.50 12.76 -5.35
C VAL A 223 6.86 12.19 -5.71
N ASP A 224 7.49 12.63 -6.81
CA ASP A 224 8.84 12.23 -7.20
C ASP A 224 9.89 12.57 -6.14
N LEU A 225 9.78 13.72 -5.48
CA LEU A 225 10.68 14.11 -4.38
C LEU A 225 10.40 13.27 -3.12
N VAL A 226 9.12 12.98 -2.85
CA VAL A 226 8.70 12.15 -1.71
C VAL A 226 9.24 10.74 -1.85
N VAL A 227 9.08 10.11 -3.02
CA VAL A 227 9.60 8.78 -3.32
C VAL A 227 11.12 8.74 -3.21
N SER A 228 11.82 9.75 -3.76
CA SER A 228 13.28 9.82 -3.68
C SER A 228 13.77 9.93 -2.22
N HIS A 229 13.05 10.70 -1.39
CA HIS A 229 13.35 10.80 0.05
C HIS A 229 13.11 9.47 0.79
N VAL A 230 11.98 8.82 0.55
CA VAL A 230 11.61 7.53 1.15
C VAL A 230 12.62 6.44 0.79
N LEU A 231 12.99 6.33 -0.50
CA LEU A 231 14.01 5.37 -0.94
C LEU A 231 15.38 5.67 -0.33
N LYS A 232 15.81 6.93 -0.29
CA LYS A 232 17.06 7.34 0.37
C LYS A 232 17.09 6.96 1.85
N GLN A 233 15.98 7.09 2.57
CA GLN A 233 15.90 6.76 4.00
C GLN A 233 15.98 5.24 4.23
N ILE A 234 15.24 4.44 3.45
CA ILE A 234 15.27 2.97 3.52
C ILE A 234 16.66 2.42 3.15
N LEU A 235 17.33 3.02 2.15
CA LEU A 235 18.64 2.62 1.65
C LEU A 235 19.82 3.33 2.37
N SER A 236 19.58 4.05 3.46
CA SER A 236 20.61 4.89 4.09
C SER A 236 21.77 4.06 4.67
N PRO A 237 23.02 4.28 4.22
CA PRO A 237 24.19 3.62 4.80
C PRO A 237 24.47 4.01 6.25
N GLU A 238 23.88 5.11 6.72
CA GLU A 238 24.04 5.64 8.09
C GLU A 238 23.17 4.87 9.10
N THR A 239 21.96 4.46 8.69
CA THR A 239 21.04 3.69 9.53
C THR A 239 21.24 2.19 9.41
N GLN A 240 21.79 1.72 8.28
CA GLN A 240 22.04 0.30 7.98
C GLN A 240 20.80 -0.61 8.19
N HIS A 241 19.59 -0.06 8.04
CA HIS A 241 18.34 -0.81 8.24
C HIS A 241 18.21 -2.04 7.32
N LEU A 242 18.81 -1.97 6.14
CA LEU A 242 18.83 -3.03 5.14
C LEU A 242 20.25 -3.24 4.61
N PRO A 243 20.74 -4.50 4.52
CA PRO A 243 22.04 -4.81 3.93
C PRO A 243 21.96 -4.82 2.39
N ILE A 244 21.42 -3.77 1.79
CA ILE A 244 21.27 -3.59 0.34
C ILE A 244 22.45 -2.77 -0.19
N THR A 245 23.08 -3.27 -1.24
CA THR A 245 24.17 -2.61 -1.97
C THR A 245 23.90 -2.67 -3.48
N LYS A 246 24.62 -1.86 -4.27
CA LYS A 246 24.57 -1.93 -5.73
C LYS A 246 24.80 -3.37 -6.24
N GLY A 247 23.94 -3.84 -7.15
CA GLY A 247 23.90 -5.22 -7.61
C GLY A 247 23.06 -6.17 -6.76
N SER A 248 22.49 -5.72 -5.64
CA SER A 248 21.50 -6.50 -4.88
C SER A 248 20.20 -6.68 -5.68
N ARG A 249 19.51 -7.79 -5.44
CA ARG A 249 18.16 -8.08 -5.94
C ARG A 249 17.15 -7.77 -4.84
N VAL A 250 16.03 -7.14 -5.19
CA VAL A 250 14.95 -6.79 -4.28
C VAL A 250 13.58 -7.07 -4.87
N VAL A 251 12.59 -7.23 -4.00
CA VAL A 251 11.19 -6.99 -4.34
C VAL A 251 10.73 -5.67 -3.72
N LEU A 252 9.87 -4.96 -4.45
CA LEU A 252 9.29 -3.68 -4.04
C LEU A 252 7.79 -3.87 -3.78
N MET A 253 7.30 -3.43 -2.63
CA MET A 253 5.87 -3.28 -2.35
C MET A 253 5.54 -1.81 -2.21
N ILE A 254 4.53 -1.36 -2.95
CA ILE A 254 3.91 -0.03 -2.86
C ILE A 254 2.52 -0.23 -2.30
N ASN A 255 2.39 0.07 -1.02
CA ASN A 255 1.20 -0.19 -0.22
C ASN A 255 0.40 1.11 -0.04
N GLY A 256 -0.87 1.13 -0.42
CA GLY A 256 -1.80 2.20 -0.09
C GLY A 256 -2.29 2.09 1.35
N LEU A 257 -2.34 3.21 2.08
CA LEU A 257 -2.75 3.24 3.49
C LEU A 257 -4.28 3.27 3.69
N GLY A 258 -5.07 3.15 2.62
CA GLY A 258 -6.53 3.11 2.67
C GLY A 258 -7.18 3.92 1.55
N ALA A 259 -7.14 5.25 1.67
CA ALA A 259 -7.87 6.17 0.81
C ALA A 259 -7.11 6.66 -0.44
N SER A 260 -5.84 6.30 -0.63
CA SER A 260 -5.09 6.67 -1.85
C SER A 260 -5.51 5.83 -3.08
N PRO A 261 -6.00 6.44 -4.16
CA PRO A 261 -6.39 5.73 -5.38
C PRO A 261 -5.23 4.98 -6.05
N MET A 262 -5.55 3.89 -6.76
CA MET A 262 -4.57 3.11 -7.52
C MET A 262 -3.76 3.95 -8.52
N MET A 263 -4.34 5.04 -9.05
CA MET A 263 -3.63 5.99 -9.93
C MET A 263 -2.40 6.59 -9.24
N GLU A 264 -2.52 7.01 -7.98
CA GLU A 264 -1.41 7.58 -7.20
C GLU A 264 -0.33 6.52 -6.95
N LEU A 265 -0.73 5.31 -6.56
CA LEU A 265 0.18 4.18 -6.33
C LEU A 265 0.96 3.80 -7.59
N MET A 266 0.34 3.89 -8.78
CA MET A 266 1.01 3.67 -10.06
C MET A 266 1.97 4.82 -10.44
N ILE A 267 1.65 6.06 -10.09
CA ILE A 267 2.57 7.20 -10.26
C ILE A 267 3.80 7.04 -9.35
N ILE A 268 3.62 6.55 -8.12
CA ILE A 268 4.70 6.18 -7.19
C ILE A 268 5.58 5.07 -7.81
N ALA A 269 4.97 4.00 -8.34
CA ALA A 269 5.69 2.91 -9.00
C ALA A 269 6.54 3.40 -10.20
N ARG A 270 6.00 4.34 -10.98
CA ARG A 270 6.65 4.97 -12.13
C ARG A 270 7.90 5.79 -11.74
N LYS A 271 8.02 6.31 -10.51
CA LYS A 271 9.29 6.88 -10.00
C LYS A 271 10.18 5.82 -9.35
N ALA A 272 9.63 5.01 -8.44
CA ALA A 272 10.40 4.14 -7.56
C ALA A 272 11.18 3.05 -8.32
N VAL A 273 10.56 2.44 -9.34
CA VAL A 273 11.19 1.32 -10.08
C VAL A 273 12.40 1.79 -10.90
N PRO A 274 12.31 2.84 -11.76
CA PRO A 274 13.49 3.33 -12.47
C PRO A 274 14.59 3.88 -11.55
N GLU A 275 14.23 4.56 -10.45
CA GLU A 275 15.22 5.11 -9.50
C GLU A 275 16.06 4.00 -8.84
N LEU A 276 15.42 2.94 -8.36
CA LEU A 276 16.11 1.76 -7.83
C LEU A 276 17.05 1.14 -8.87
N GLN A 277 16.59 0.97 -10.11
CA GLN A 277 17.36 0.28 -11.16
C GLN A 277 18.50 1.13 -11.75
N LEU A 278 18.27 2.43 -11.98
CA LEU A 278 19.17 3.31 -12.72
C LEU A 278 20.08 4.12 -11.80
N GLU A 279 19.55 4.67 -10.71
CA GLU A 279 20.28 5.56 -9.81
C GLU A 279 21.00 4.75 -8.72
N HIS A 280 20.30 3.82 -8.06
CA HIS A 280 20.89 2.95 -7.04
C HIS A 280 21.56 1.67 -7.60
N GLY A 281 21.23 1.27 -8.83
CA GLY A 281 21.78 0.06 -9.45
C GLY A 281 21.34 -1.24 -8.76
N ILE A 282 20.09 -1.29 -8.30
CA ILE A 282 19.45 -2.42 -7.60
C ILE A 282 18.48 -3.11 -8.58
N ALA A 283 18.55 -4.44 -8.68
CA ALA A 283 17.64 -5.20 -9.53
C ALA A 283 16.28 -5.40 -8.83
N VAL A 284 15.20 -4.87 -9.42
CA VAL A 284 13.83 -5.01 -8.89
C VAL A 284 13.12 -6.17 -9.58
N GLU A 285 13.06 -7.32 -8.90
CA GLU A 285 12.56 -8.61 -9.39
C GLU A 285 11.03 -8.67 -9.47
N ARG A 286 10.35 -8.18 -8.42
CA ARG A 286 8.88 -8.11 -8.31
C ARG A 286 8.48 -6.70 -7.88
N VAL A 287 7.30 -6.27 -8.31
CA VAL A 287 6.63 -5.08 -7.78
C VAL A 287 5.21 -5.47 -7.44
N TYR A 288 4.84 -5.26 -6.19
CA TYR A 288 3.49 -5.40 -5.67
C TYR A 288 2.93 -3.99 -5.48
N THR A 289 1.73 -3.71 -6.02
CA THR A 289 1.08 -2.39 -5.88
C THR A 289 -0.39 -2.57 -5.55
N GLY A 290 -0.87 -1.95 -4.48
CA GLY A 290 -2.23 -2.11 -3.98
C GLY A 290 -2.35 -1.74 -2.50
N SER A 291 -3.48 -2.05 -1.88
CA SER A 291 -3.67 -1.91 -0.43
C SER A 291 -3.46 -3.26 0.24
N PHE A 292 -2.37 -3.40 0.99
CA PHE A 292 -1.94 -4.65 1.63
C PHE A 292 -2.06 -4.55 3.16
N MET A 293 -1.57 -3.47 3.75
CA MET A 293 -1.75 -3.11 5.16
C MET A 293 -2.21 -1.66 5.24
N THR A 294 -3.50 -1.45 5.51
CA THR A 294 -4.10 -0.11 5.54
C THR A 294 -4.01 0.53 6.92
N SER A 295 -4.55 1.73 7.04
CA SER A 295 -4.87 2.44 8.28
C SER A 295 -6.25 3.07 8.06
N LEU A 296 -7.29 2.23 8.01
CA LEU A 296 -8.67 2.61 7.72
C LEU A 296 -8.80 3.49 6.45
N ASP A 297 -9.19 4.75 6.62
CA ASP A 297 -9.43 5.78 5.59
C ASP A 297 -8.26 6.77 5.44
N MET A 298 -7.04 6.38 5.84
CA MET A 298 -5.85 7.20 5.69
C MET A 298 -5.46 7.38 4.20
N ALA A 299 -5.34 8.63 3.75
CA ALA A 299 -4.73 8.94 2.46
C ALA A 299 -3.21 8.94 2.62
N GLY A 300 -2.50 8.21 1.76
CA GLY A 300 -1.07 7.98 1.91
C GLY A 300 -0.62 6.62 1.38
N PHE A 301 0.70 6.41 1.42
CA PHE A 301 1.34 5.19 0.93
C PHE A 301 2.52 4.79 1.79
N SER A 302 2.98 3.55 1.66
CA SER A 302 4.28 3.10 2.14
C SER A 302 5.03 2.34 1.05
N ILE A 303 6.35 2.48 1.06
CA ILE A 303 7.27 1.69 0.24
C ILE A 303 7.96 0.68 1.15
N SER A 304 7.87 -0.60 0.80
CA SER A 304 8.64 -1.68 1.44
C SER A 304 9.64 -2.25 0.42
N LEU A 305 10.90 -2.40 0.82
CA LEU A 305 11.94 -3.11 0.06
C LEU A 305 12.33 -4.37 0.84
N MET A 306 12.25 -5.53 0.20
CA MET A 306 12.84 -6.76 0.74
C MET A 306 13.98 -7.21 -0.19
N LYS A 307 15.17 -7.39 0.38
CA LYS A 307 16.31 -8.01 -0.30
C LYS A 307 16.04 -9.50 -0.50
N VAL A 308 16.24 -10.00 -1.72
CA VAL A 308 15.94 -11.41 -2.07
C VAL A 308 17.15 -12.16 -2.61
N ASN A 309 17.26 -13.43 -2.19
CA ASN A 309 18.01 -14.48 -2.87
C ASN A 309 17.01 -15.30 -3.73
N SER A 310 17.44 -16.39 -4.37
CA SER A 310 16.54 -17.25 -5.15
C SER A 310 15.48 -17.92 -4.26
N GLU A 311 15.85 -18.37 -3.06
CA GLU A 311 14.99 -19.03 -2.09
C GLU A 311 13.82 -18.15 -1.63
N ILE A 312 14.08 -16.93 -1.14
CA ILE A 312 13.03 -15.96 -0.78
C ILE A 312 12.15 -15.65 -2.00
N LEU A 313 12.72 -15.52 -3.20
CA LEU A 313 11.94 -15.26 -4.41
C LEU A 313 11.02 -16.44 -4.76
N GLU A 314 11.50 -17.68 -4.66
CA GLU A 314 10.71 -18.91 -4.83
C GLU A 314 9.60 -19.00 -3.77
N ARG A 315 9.86 -18.60 -2.51
CA ARG A 315 8.84 -18.51 -1.45
C ARG A 315 7.77 -17.46 -1.74
N LEU A 316 8.15 -16.31 -2.30
CA LEU A 316 7.22 -15.25 -2.70
C LEU A 316 6.36 -15.66 -3.90
N ASP A 317 6.95 -16.34 -4.89
CA ASP A 317 6.27 -16.84 -6.10
C ASP A 317 5.45 -18.13 -5.85
N ALA A 318 5.72 -18.87 -4.76
CA ALA A 318 5.00 -20.10 -4.43
C ALA A 318 3.47 -19.86 -4.34
N PRO A 319 2.63 -20.83 -4.78
CA PRO A 319 1.18 -20.66 -4.78
C PRO A 319 0.61 -20.44 -3.39
N THR A 320 -0.49 -19.70 -3.31
CA THR A 320 -1.26 -19.51 -2.08
C THR A 320 -2.76 -19.41 -2.36
N ARG A 321 -3.57 -19.77 -1.37
CA ARG A 321 -5.04 -19.60 -1.36
C ARG A 321 -5.50 -18.39 -0.52
N ALA A 322 -4.57 -17.58 -0.01
CA ALA A 322 -4.87 -16.35 0.71
C ALA A 322 -5.59 -15.34 -0.20
N PRO A 323 -6.79 -14.83 0.16
CA PRO A 323 -7.60 -14.03 -0.76
C PRO A 323 -6.97 -12.73 -1.27
N TYR A 324 -6.08 -12.10 -0.49
CA TYR A 324 -5.49 -10.79 -0.82
C TYR A 324 -3.99 -10.85 -1.18
N TRP A 325 -3.43 -12.03 -1.43
CA TRP A 325 -2.09 -12.11 -2.03
C TRP A 325 -2.15 -11.79 -3.53
N PRO A 326 -1.34 -10.83 -4.05
CA PRO A 326 -1.38 -10.43 -5.45
C PRO A 326 -0.92 -11.56 -6.40
N ILE A 327 -1.75 -11.83 -7.41
CA ILE A 327 -1.54 -12.88 -8.42
C ILE A 327 -0.92 -12.27 -9.69
N GLY A 328 -0.05 -13.02 -10.39
CA GLY A 328 0.42 -12.67 -11.74
C GLY A 328 1.53 -11.64 -11.81
N VAL A 329 2.34 -11.53 -10.76
CA VAL A 329 3.52 -10.65 -10.66
C VAL A 329 4.85 -11.41 -10.81
N ASP A 330 4.77 -12.72 -10.98
CA ASP A 330 5.86 -13.68 -11.13
C ASP A 330 6.51 -13.62 -12.54
N GLY A 331 7.67 -14.28 -12.68
CA GLY A 331 8.38 -14.39 -13.95
C GLY A 331 9.40 -13.29 -14.25
N GLY A 332 9.83 -13.20 -15.51
CA GLY A 332 10.82 -12.23 -15.97
C GLY A 332 10.20 -10.88 -16.31
N ARG A 333 10.98 -9.80 -16.19
CA ARG A 333 10.55 -8.42 -16.51
C ARG A 333 11.01 -8.00 -17.90
N PRO A 334 10.17 -8.14 -18.95
CA PRO A 334 10.48 -7.58 -20.26
C PRO A 334 10.50 -6.04 -20.21
N PRO A 335 11.10 -5.36 -21.20
CA PRO A 335 11.05 -3.91 -21.30
C PRO A 335 9.60 -3.40 -21.29
N ALA A 336 9.27 -2.52 -20.35
CA ALA A 336 7.91 -1.99 -20.16
C ALA A 336 7.39 -1.13 -21.34
N LYS A 337 8.28 -0.75 -22.27
CA LYS A 337 7.95 -0.02 -23.49
C LYS A 337 8.42 -0.82 -24.70
N ILE A 338 7.46 -1.23 -25.54
CA ILE A 338 7.75 -1.80 -26.86
C ILE A 338 7.84 -0.62 -27.84
N PRO A 339 8.93 -0.47 -28.61
CA PRO A 339 9.00 0.53 -29.65
C PRO A 339 8.01 0.15 -30.77
N VAL A 340 6.93 0.92 -30.89
CA VAL A 340 6.04 0.81 -32.04
C VAL A 340 6.74 1.49 -33.23
N PRO A 341 6.97 0.79 -34.36
CA PRO A 341 7.43 1.46 -35.57
C PRO A 341 6.40 2.52 -35.94
N MET A 342 6.83 3.77 -36.12
CA MET A 342 5.95 4.77 -36.72
C MET A 342 5.40 4.19 -38.03
N PRO A 343 4.07 4.19 -38.24
CA PRO A 343 3.52 3.86 -39.55
C PRO A 343 4.25 4.70 -40.60
N PRO A 344 4.56 4.15 -41.79
CA PRO A 344 5.11 4.97 -42.85
C PRO A 344 4.18 6.17 -43.02
N PHE A 345 4.72 7.37 -42.77
CA PHE A 345 3.98 8.60 -42.95
C PHE A 345 3.72 8.72 -44.45
N HIS A 346 2.56 8.22 -44.87
CA HIS A 346 1.96 8.61 -46.12
C HIS A 346 1.42 10.01 -45.86
N PRO A 347 2.06 11.09 -46.36
CA PRO A 347 1.36 12.36 -46.44
C PRO A 347 0.08 12.08 -47.22
N THR A 348 -1.07 12.31 -46.59
CA THR A 348 -2.37 12.27 -47.23
C THR A 348 -2.44 13.41 -48.22
N GLY A 349 -1.83 13.20 -49.39
CA GLY A 349 -1.64 14.19 -50.44
C GLY A 349 -1.03 15.49 -49.94
N ASN A 350 0.28 15.71 -50.18
CA ASN A 350 0.78 17.08 -50.24
C ASN A 350 0.21 17.78 -51.49
N ASP A 351 -1.08 18.14 -51.43
CA ASP A 351 -1.46 19.55 -51.54
C ASP A 351 -1.09 20.24 -50.20
N GLU A 352 0.21 20.18 -49.85
CA GLU A 352 0.88 21.35 -49.35
C GLU A 352 0.75 22.36 -50.48
N ILE A 353 -0.41 23.05 -50.51
CA ILE A 353 -0.42 24.42 -50.97
C ILE A 353 0.66 25.06 -50.12
N ALA A 354 1.79 25.33 -50.75
CA ALA A 354 2.77 26.25 -50.21
C ALA A 354 2.06 27.60 -50.13
N VAL A 355 1.31 27.79 -49.05
CA VAL A 355 0.80 29.07 -48.60
C VAL A 355 2.05 29.81 -48.16
N GLU A 356 2.75 30.36 -49.17
CA GLU A 356 3.66 31.48 -49.02
C GLU A 356 3.03 32.40 -47.97
N PRO A 357 3.68 32.64 -46.82
CA PRO A 357 3.01 33.13 -45.61
C PRO A 357 2.27 34.41 -45.94
N GLN A 358 0.96 34.27 -46.15
CA GLN A 358 0.17 35.34 -46.72
C GLN A 358 0.21 36.47 -45.72
N ARG A 359 0.66 37.65 -46.17
CA ARG A 359 0.64 38.84 -45.32
C ARG A 359 -0.78 39.01 -44.82
N LEU A 360 -0.97 38.75 -43.53
CA LEU A 360 -2.26 38.79 -42.85
C LEU A 360 -2.99 40.05 -43.31
N ASN A 361 -4.10 39.84 -44.00
CA ASN A 361 -4.92 40.93 -44.48
C ASN A 361 -5.72 41.48 -43.29
N ARG A 362 -6.38 42.62 -43.46
CA ARG A 362 -7.11 43.28 -42.37
C ARG A 362 -8.19 42.39 -41.74
N MET A 363 -8.80 41.49 -42.51
CA MET A 363 -9.78 40.53 -42.01
C MET A 363 -9.13 39.46 -41.13
N ASP A 364 -7.94 38.97 -41.48
CA ASP A 364 -7.25 37.91 -40.72
C ASP A 364 -6.89 38.39 -39.31
N TYR A 365 -6.45 39.65 -39.17
CA TYR A 365 -6.24 40.27 -37.86
C TYR A 365 -7.54 40.45 -37.05
N ILE A 366 -8.69 40.69 -37.71
CA ILE A 366 -10.00 40.79 -37.04
C ILE A 366 -10.46 39.40 -36.58
N ILE A 367 -10.26 38.37 -37.41
CA ILE A 367 -10.57 36.97 -37.07
C ILE A 367 -9.67 36.50 -35.92
N GLY A 368 -8.36 36.79 -35.96
CA GLY A 368 -7.43 36.50 -34.88
C GLY A 368 -7.88 37.14 -33.56
N ALA A 369 -8.17 38.44 -33.55
CA ALA A 369 -8.67 39.12 -32.36
C ALA A 369 -10.01 38.53 -31.84
N ALA A 370 -10.88 38.04 -32.73
CA ALA A 370 -12.12 37.39 -32.34
C ALA A 370 -11.91 35.99 -31.73
N ILE A 371 -10.99 35.18 -32.28
CA ILE A 371 -10.63 33.88 -31.73
C ILE A 371 -9.94 34.06 -30.37
N GLU A 372 -9.01 35.02 -30.27
CA GLU A 372 -8.33 35.34 -29.01
C GLU A 372 -9.33 35.80 -27.93
N ALA A 373 -10.28 36.66 -28.28
CA ALA A 373 -11.34 37.09 -27.36
C ALA A 373 -12.23 35.92 -26.92
N ALA A 374 -12.61 35.02 -27.84
CA ALA A 374 -13.42 33.84 -27.53
C ALA A 374 -12.69 32.84 -26.62
N ALA A 375 -11.41 32.55 -26.91
CA ALA A 375 -10.57 31.67 -26.10
C ALA A 375 -10.36 32.24 -24.69
N ASN A 376 -10.05 33.53 -24.57
CA ASN A 376 -9.93 34.20 -23.27
C ASN A 376 -11.26 34.22 -22.50
N ALA A 377 -12.39 34.40 -23.16
CA ALA A 377 -13.71 34.31 -22.51
C ALA A 377 -13.97 32.90 -21.94
N VAL A 378 -13.62 31.84 -22.68
CA VAL A 378 -13.71 30.45 -22.21
C VAL A 378 -12.77 30.19 -21.02
N ILE A 379 -11.52 30.67 -21.10
CA ILE A 379 -10.53 30.55 -20.01
C ILE A 379 -11.03 31.20 -18.72
N ASN A 380 -11.59 32.42 -18.81
CA ASN A 380 -12.13 33.15 -17.67
C ASN A 380 -13.39 32.49 -17.06
N LEU A 381 -14.12 31.68 -17.84
CA LEU A 381 -15.31 30.97 -17.39
C LEU A 381 -15.03 29.58 -16.79
N LYS A 382 -13.77 29.11 -16.79
CA LYS A 382 -13.36 27.78 -16.31
C LYS A 382 -14.04 27.36 -15.01
N ASP A 383 -13.87 28.13 -13.93
CA ASP A 383 -14.34 27.70 -12.61
C ASP A 383 -15.87 27.77 -12.51
N THR A 384 -16.51 28.75 -13.17
CA THR A 384 -17.97 28.84 -13.28
C THR A 384 -18.57 27.66 -14.06
N LEU A 385 -17.93 27.23 -15.15
CA LEU A 385 -18.35 26.07 -15.93
C LEU A 385 -18.20 24.77 -15.12
N ASN A 386 -17.10 24.60 -14.39
CA ASN A 386 -16.92 23.48 -13.46
C ASN A 386 -17.99 23.47 -12.35
N ASP A 387 -18.37 24.65 -11.82
CA ASP A 387 -19.40 24.79 -10.78
C ASP A 387 -20.83 24.52 -11.28
N TYR A 388 -21.11 24.82 -12.55
CA TYR A 388 -22.39 24.48 -13.18
C TYR A 388 -22.47 22.99 -13.47
N ASP A 389 -21.38 22.43 -14.01
CA ASP A 389 -21.25 21.03 -14.35
C ASP A 389 -21.35 20.13 -13.12
N ARG A 390 -20.68 20.48 -12.00
CA ARG A 390 -20.75 19.72 -10.72
C ARG A 390 -22.16 19.54 -10.14
N LYS A 391 -23.18 20.24 -10.65
CA LYS A 391 -24.58 20.05 -10.24
C LYS A 391 -25.24 18.81 -10.85
N VAL A 392 -24.78 18.35 -12.01
CA VAL A 392 -25.43 17.29 -12.81
C VAL A 392 -24.47 16.37 -13.58
N GLY A 393 -23.22 16.80 -13.80
CA GLY A 393 -22.11 16.07 -14.41
C GLY A 393 -20.95 15.86 -13.43
N ASP A 394 -19.73 15.73 -13.95
CA ASP A 394 -18.53 15.39 -13.18
C ASP A 394 -17.75 16.62 -12.66
N GLY A 395 -18.02 17.81 -13.19
CA GLY A 395 -17.42 19.07 -12.73
C GLY A 395 -16.08 19.39 -13.40
N ASP A 396 -15.81 18.79 -14.55
CA ASP A 396 -14.59 18.90 -15.36
C ASP A 396 -14.74 19.83 -16.58
N CYS A 397 -15.98 20.10 -17.03
CA CYS A 397 -16.29 20.77 -18.30
C CYS A 397 -15.49 22.07 -18.53
N GLY A 398 -15.38 22.94 -17.53
CA GLY A 398 -14.61 24.17 -17.62
C GLY A 398 -13.10 23.93 -17.73
N SER A 399 -12.56 22.92 -17.04
CA SER A 399 -11.17 22.48 -17.17
C SER A 399 -10.87 21.84 -18.52
N THR A 400 -11.84 21.16 -19.12
CA THR A 400 -11.76 20.63 -20.49
C THR A 400 -11.79 21.75 -21.54
N MET A 401 -12.70 22.70 -21.42
CA MET A 401 -12.79 23.85 -22.31
C MET A 401 -11.57 24.79 -22.19
N PHE A 402 -11.04 24.98 -20.97
CA PHE A 402 -9.79 25.72 -20.72
C PHE A 402 -8.62 25.12 -21.50
N ARG A 403 -8.44 23.78 -21.46
CA ARG A 403 -7.36 23.10 -22.19
C ARG A 403 -7.42 23.36 -23.70
N GLY A 404 -8.61 23.27 -24.30
CA GLY A 404 -8.82 23.57 -25.72
C GLY A 404 -8.55 25.03 -26.06
N ALA A 405 -9.04 25.97 -25.25
CA ALA A 405 -8.82 27.40 -25.46
C ALA A 405 -7.34 27.80 -25.29
N THR A 406 -6.61 27.22 -24.34
CA THR A 406 -5.17 27.44 -24.19
C THR A 406 -4.38 26.91 -25.39
N ALA A 407 -4.70 25.70 -25.89
CA ALA A 407 -4.05 25.14 -27.06
C ALA A 407 -4.24 26.01 -28.32
N ILE A 408 -5.45 26.56 -28.53
CA ILE A 408 -5.72 27.52 -29.62
C ILE A 408 -4.86 28.79 -29.47
N LEU A 409 -4.75 29.35 -28.27
CA LEU A 409 -3.90 30.52 -28.02
C LEU A 409 -2.39 30.24 -28.13
N GLU A 410 -1.97 28.97 -28.02
CA GLU A 410 -0.58 28.57 -28.28
C GLU A 410 -0.30 28.41 -29.78
N ASP A 411 -1.24 27.82 -30.52
CA ASP A 411 -1.17 27.68 -31.98
C ASP A 411 -1.20 29.03 -32.71
N MET A 412 -1.90 30.03 -32.16
CA MET A 412 -1.95 31.40 -32.68
C MET A 412 -0.68 32.26 -32.49
N LYS A 413 0.38 31.74 -31.86
CA LYS A 413 1.63 32.49 -31.60
C LYS A 413 2.68 32.39 -32.72
N TRP A 414 2.34 31.75 -33.83
CA TRP A 414 3.21 31.51 -34.99
C TRP A 414 3.09 32.58 -36.08
#